data_AF-A0A519IM88-F1
#
_entry.id   AF-A0A519IM88-F1
#
_cell.length_a   1.000
_cell.length_b   1.000
_cell.length_c   1.000
_cell.angle_alpha   90.00
_cell.angle_beta   90.00
_cell.angle_gamma   90.00
#
_symmetry.space_group_name_H-M   'P 1'
#
loop_
_entity.id
_entity.type
_entity.pdbx_description
1 polymer ?
#
loop_
_entity_poly.entity_id
_entity_poly.type
_entity_poly.pdbx_seq_one_letter_code
_entity_poly.pdbx_strand_id
1 'polypeptide(L)'
;MALVGNLPALDDLGAALNQLIAQGKDVSTILTHALVAGYDKHNGRVNTDLAAILSVFTTSNRQFGRFQLLGCADDAPAAGNCSKVLVGALVSDSTGAVVDLFSDAVSFNKAATTTNKWNLVGNGKKLAVAIHPLGFAARNAEGAADATLSPNPGIGLQVEIQAQTPDPLPTNPPLQLLSSATVQMPGGFSIPFGYCNRTLLCVSTTTGATNLIPTGGVGDLAIQRAAVGWLGSVDSVRSARYLVNYTIGSAAETRTAYLRADVLGDLAAARFAAVDGLSTSVPLRAVDLQSGAYTVNWAGWAAANPDLRLIEIKRVFTPAAGGAPAVLDTVVPLPPKTSVALGGVYTPVGSVKSELWLQAVDSVGRRLHTRYTAKP
;
A
#
# COMPACT_ATOMS: atom_id res chain seq x y z
N MET A 1 -5.52 -2.33 -31.14
CA MET A 1 -6.81 -1.66 -30.93
C MET A 1 -7.93 -2.56 -30.36
N ALA A 2 -7.63 -3.77 -29.84
CA ALA A 2 -8.66 -4.78 -29.59
C ALA A 2 -9.25 -4.81 -28.15
N LEU A 3 -8.55 -4.32 -27.13
CA LEU A 3 -9.03 -4.41 -25.74
C LEU A 3 -9.81 -3.15 -25.31
N VAL A 4 -9.27 -1.96 -25.60
CA VAL A 4 -9.88 -0.67 -25.24
C VAL A 4 -11.25 -0.47 -25.89
N GLY A 5 -11.42 -0.91 -27.14
CA GLY A 5 -12.70 -0.82 -27.85
C GLY A 5 -13.83 -1.66 -27.24
N ASN A 6 -13.51 -2.63 -26.38
CA ASN A 6 -14.50 -3.48 -25.70
C ASN A 6 -14.74 -3.06 -24.24
N LEU A 7 -14.11 -1.98 -23.76
CA LEU A 7 -14.30 -1.45 -22.40
C LEU A 7 -15.75 -1.13 -22.04
N PRO A 8 -16.63 -0.66 -22.97
CA PRO A 8 -18.04 -0.43 -22.61
C PRO A 8 -18.75 -1.69 -22.08
N ALA A 9 -18.31 -2.89 -22.47
CA ALA A 9 -18.86 -4.16 -21.98
C ALA A 9 -18.21 -4.64 -20.67
N LEU A 10 -17.29 -3.86 -20.06
CA LEU A 10 -16.68 -4.21 -18.77
C LEU A 10 -17.70 -4.17 -17.63
N ASP A 11 -18.74 -3.35 -17.74
CA ASP A 11 -19.82 -3.28 -16.75
C ASP A 11 -20.57 -4.63 -16.62
N ASP A 12 -20.59 -5.46 -17.66
CA ASP A 12 -21.15 -6.81 -17.63
C ASP A 12 -20.42 -7.72 -16.63
N LEU A 13 -19.10 -7.54 -16.47
CA LEU A 13 -18.31 -8.25 -15.46
C LEU A 13 -18.77 -7.84 -14.06
N GLY A 14 -18.97 -6.55 -13.81
CA GLY A 14 -19.46 -6.05 -12.53
C GLY A 14 -20.84 -6.59 -12.20
N ALA A 15 -21.76 -6.59 -13.17
CA ALA A 15 -23.08 -7.17 -13.02
C ALA A 15 -23.00 -8.68 -12.68
N ALA A 16 -22.17 -9.44 -13.41
CA ALA A 16 -22.02 -10.87 -13.19
C ALA A 16 -21.38 -11.21 -11.83
N LEU A 17 -20.38 -10.44 -11.38
CA LEU A 17 -19.79 -10.59 -10.05
C LEU A 17 -20.80 -10.25 -8.94
N ASN A 18 -21.58 -9.19 -9.11
CA ASN A 18 -22.63 -8.83 -8.16
C ASN A 18 -23.74 -9.89 -8.09
N GLN A 19 -24.10 -10.52 -9.22
CA GLN A 19 -25.02 -11.67 -9.21
C GLN A 19 -24.44 -12.86 -8.45
N LEU A 20 -23.16 -13.18 -8.65
CA LEU A 20 -22.47 -14.23 -7.90
C LEU A 20 -22.50 -13.95 -6.38
N ILE A 21 -22.26 -12.69 -6.00
CA ILE A 21 -22.33 -12.25 -4.61
C ILE A 21 -23.75 -12.38 -4.05
N ALA A 22 -24.75 -11.86 -4.76
CA ALA A 22 -26.14 -11.88 -4.34
C ALA A 22 -26.72 -13.30 -4.21
N GLN A 23 -26.19 -14.27 -4.97
CA GLN A 23 -26.56 -15.68 -4.85
C GLN A 23 -25.95 -16.38 -3.61
N GLY A 24 -25.17 -15.66 -2.78
CA GLY A 24 -24.65 -16.19 -1.53
C GLY A 24 -23.67 -17.35 -1.71
N LYS A 25 -22.91 -17.37 -2.83
CA LYS A 25 -21.98 -18.46 -3.11
C LYS A 25 -20.85 -18.51 -2.09
N ASP A 26 -20.45 -19.73 -1.74
CA ASP A 26 -19.28 -20.01 -0.90
C ASP A 26 -17.98 -20.04 -1.71
N VAL A 27 -16.85 -20.08 -1.00
CA VAL A 27 -15.50 -20.12 -1.59
C VAL A 27 -15.36 -21.24 -2.62
N SER A 28 -15.82 -22.46 -2.30
CA SER A 28 -15.72 -23.62 -3.21
C SER A 28 -16.44 -23.40 -4.54
N THR A 29 -17.64 -22.84 -4.49
CA THR A 29 -18.45 -22.58 -5.68
C THR A 29 -17.84 -21.44 -6.50
N ILE A 30 -17.34 -20.40 -5.83
CA ILE A 30 -16.68 -19.26 -6.48
C ILE A 30 -15.42 -19.73 -7.21
N LEU A 31 -14.59 -20.58 -6.61
CA LEU A 31 -13.33 -21.06 -7.21
C LEU A 31 -13.52 -21.73 -8.57
N THR A 32 -14.63 -22.44 -8.74
CA THR A 32 -14.96 -23.14 -10.00
C THR A 32 -15.76 -22.28 -10.98
N HIS A 33 -16.12 -21.05 -10.60
CA HIS A 33 -16.97 -20.19 -11.41
C HIS A 33 -16.20 -19.62 -12.62
N ALA A 34 -16.84 -19.57 -13.79
CA ALA A 34 -16.21 -19.14 -15.04
C ALA A 34 -15.56 -17.73 -14.97
N LEU A 35 -16.11 -16.85 -14.12
CA LEU A 35 -15.59 -15.48 -13.89
C LEU A 35 -14.17 -15.43 -13.30
N VAL A 36 -13.74 -16.49 -12.60
CA VAL A 36 -12.44 -16.57 -11.92
C VAL A 36 -11.67 -17.87 -12.25
N ALA A 37 -12.24 -18.78 -13.05
CA ALA A 37 -11.62 -20.07 -13.38
C ALA A 37 -10.24 -19.95 -14.05
N GLY A 38 -9.98 -18.84 -14.76
CA GLY A 38 -8.70 -18.53 -15.40
C GLY A 38 -7.75 -17.68 -14.54
N TYR A 39 -8.05 -17.49 -13.26
CA TYR A 39 -7.27 -16.64 -12.37
C TYR A 39 -5.96 -17.32 -11.97
N ASP A 40 -4.84 -16.70 -12.35
CA ASP A 40 -3.52 -17.14 -11.92
C ASP A 40 -3.17 -16.49 -10.57
N LYS A 41 -2.63 -15.27 -10.59
CA LYS A 41 -2.23 -14.51 -9.39
C LYS A 41 -2.33 -13.01 -9.62
N HIS A 42 -2.58 -12.24 -8.56
CA HIS A 42 -2.49 -10.78 -8.59
C HIS A 42 -1.64 -10.26 -7.43
N ASN A 43 -0.39 -9.89 -7.70
CA ASN A 43 0.52 -9.33 -6.69
C ASN A 43 0.57 -10.17 -5.39
N GLY A 44 0.73 -11.49 -5.52
CA GLY A 44 0.74 -12.43 -4.39
C GLY A 44 -0.62 -13.02 -4.03
N ARG A 45 -1.73 -12.36 -4.39
CA ARG A 45 -3.08 -12.92 -4.20
C ARG A 45 -3.33 -14.08 -5.15
N VAL A 46 -3.54 -15.29 -4.63
CA VAL A 46 -3.90 -16.48 -5.42
C VAL A 46 -5.42 -16.58 -5.62
N ASN A 47 -5.88 -17.55 -6.42
CA ASN A 47 -7.30 -17.72 -6.71
C ASN A 47 -8.15 -17.99 -5.44
N THR A 48 -7.61 -18.77 -4.48
CA THR A 48 -8.25 -19.03 -3.19
C THR A 48 -8.49 -17.76 -2.39
N ASP A 49 -7.55 -16.83 -2.42
CA ASP A 49 -7.68 -15.55 -1.72
C ASP A 49 -8.72 -14.66 -2.40
N LEU A 50 -8.76 -14.62 -3.74
CA LEU A 50 -9.80 -13.90 -4.47
C LEU A 50 -11.19 -14.46 -4.16
N ALA A 51 -11.34 -15.79 -4.17
CA ALA A 51 -12.59 -16.44 -3.84
C ALA A 51 -13.00 -16.17 -2.37
N ALA A 52 -12.05 -16.14 -1.44
CA ALA A 52 -12.29 -15.74 -0.06
C ALA A 52 -12.77 -14.29 0.05
N ILE A 53 -12.16 -13.34 -0.67
CA ILE A 53 -12.60 -11.94 -0.72
C ILE A 53 -14.04 -11.84 -1.24
N LEU A 54 -14.35 -12.51 -2.35
CA LEU A 54 -15.70 -12.52 -2.91
C LEU A 54 -16.71 -13.17 -1.96
N SER A 55 -16.31 -14.23 -1.24
CA SER A 55 -17.13 -14.84 -0.18
C SER A 55 -17.36 -13.90 1.00
N VAL A 56 -16.39 -13.06 1.38
CA VAL A 56 -16.62 -12.04 2.41
C VAL A 56 -17.64 -11.02 1.92
N PHE A 57 -17.63 -10.69 0.62
CA PHE A 57 -18.63 -9.79 0.04
C PHE A 57 -20.02 -10.43 0.03
N THR A 58 -20.12 -11.75 -0.19
CA THR A 58 -21.39 -12.48 -0.10
C THR A 58 -21.96 -12.44 1.31
N THR A 59 -21.16 -12.78 2.32
CA THR A 59 -21.62 -12.82 3.72
C THR A 59 -21.88 -11.43 4.30
N SER A 60 -21.21 -10.40 3.79
CA SER A 60 -21.34 -9.01 4.27
C SER A 60 -22.32 -8.16 3.44
N ASN A 61 -23.04 -8.77 2.50
CA ASN A 61 -23.95 -8.10 1.57
C ASN A 61 -23.33 -6.85 0.91
N ARG A 62 -22.13 -7.02 0.36
CA ARG A 62 -21.37 -5.97 -0.34
C ARG A 62 -21.51 -6.10 -1.84
N GLN A 63 -21.39 -4.98 -2.55
CA GLN A 63 -21.49 -4.94 -4.01
C GLN A 63 -20.40 -4.11 -4.64
N PHE A 64 -19.95 -4.51 -5.81
CA PHE A 64 -19.10 -3.70 -6.67
C PHE A 64 -19.88 -2.55 -7.29
N GLY A 65 -19.30 -1.36 -7.24
CA GLY A 65 -19.63 -0.27 -8.13
C GLY A 65 -19.10 -0.51 -9.55
N ARG A 66 -19.15 0.51 -10.40
CA ARG A 66 -18.61 0.42 -11.77
C ARG A 66 -17.10 0.23 -11.76
N PHE A 67 -16.62 -0.66 -12.63
CA PHE A 67 -15.20 -0.86 -12.82
C PHE A 67 -14.59 0.30 -13.62
N GLN A 68 -13.50 0.84 -13.10
CA GLN A 68 -12.70 1.87 -13.72
C GLN A 68 -11.40 1.27 -14.23
N LEU A 69 -10.98 1.67 -15.43
CA LEU A 69 -9.69 1.30 -15.98
C LEU A 69 -8.57 2.06 -15.25
N LEU A 70 -7.62 1.32 -14.69
CA LEU A 70 -6.45 1.87 -14.00
C LEU A 70 -5.18 1.85 -14.86
N GLY A 71 -5.16 1.06 -15.93
CA GLY A 71 -4.07 1.03 -16.91
C GLY A 71 -3.72 -0.38 -17.41
N CYS A 72 -2.52 -0.54 -17.95
CA CYS A 72 -1.99 -1.82 -18.40
C CYS A 72 -1.55 -2.67 -17.22
N ALA A 73 -1.91 -3.96 -17.19
CA ALA A 73 -1.38 -4.90 -16.20
C ALA A 73 -0.08 -5.60 -16.65
N ASP A 74 0.20 -5.58 -17.94
CA ASP A 74 1.37 -6.22 -18.55
C ASP A 74 2.66 -5.44 -18.24
N ASP A 75 3.74 -6.16 -17.95
CA ASP A 75 5.06 -5.55 -17.68
C ASP A 75 5.68 -4.94 -18.96
N ALA A 76 5.38 -5.50 -20.13
CA ALA A 76 5.74 -4.96 -21.43
C ALA A 76 4.58 -5.18 -22.43
N PRO A 77 3.89 -4.13 -22.89
CA PRO A 77 2.81 -4.28 -23.87
C PRO A 77 3.38 -4.77 -25.22
N ALA A 78 2.91 -5.92 -25.71
CA ALA A 78 3.30 -6.39 -27.03
C ALA A 78 2.68 -5.47 -28.11
N ALA A 79 3.53 -4.85 -28.94
CA ALA A 79 3.12 -4.02 -30.08
C ALA A 79 2.05 -2.95 -29.73
N GLY A 80 2.16 -2.33 -28.55
CA GLY A 80 1.28 -1.24 -28.11
C GLY A 80 -0.11 -1.65 -27.63
N ASN A 81 -0.38 -2.95 -27.42
CA ASN A 81 -1.63 -3.41 -26.81
C ASN A 81 -1.37 -4.17 -25.49
N CYS A 82 -2.23 -3.91 -24.50
CA CYS A 82 -2.28 -4.68 -23.27
C CYS A 82 -3.14 -5.94 -23.49
N SER A 83 -2.59 -7.10 -23.15
CA SER A 83 -3.29 -8.37 -23.04
C SER A 83 -4.18 -8.43 -21.79
N LYS A 84 -3.74 -7.76 -20.71
CA LYS A 84 -4.49 -7.60 -19.46
C LYS A 84 -4.54 -6.13 -19.06
N VAL A 85 -5.67 -5.71 -18.50
CA VAL A 85 -5.83 -4.34 -17.96
C VAL A 85 -6.12 -4.38 -16.48
N LEU A 86 -5.54 -3.44 -15.75
CA LEU A 86 -5.85 -3.19 -14.35
C LEU A 86 -7.18 -2.47 -14.26
N VAL A 87 -8.05 -2.96 -13.40
CA VAL A 87 -9.35 -2.35 -13.10
C VAL A 87 -9.51 -2.17 -11.60
N GLY A 88 -10.30 -1.19 -11.21
CA GLY A 88 -10.69 -0.98 -9.83
C GLY A 88 -12.16 -0.63 -9.69
N ALA A 89 -12.77 -1.00 -8.57
CA ALA A 89 -14.15 -0.68 -8.26
C ALA A 89 -14.27 -0.31 -6.77
N LEU A 90 -15.15 0.65 -6.48
CA LEU A 90 -15.61 0.87 -5.11
C LEU A 90 -16.45 -0.34 -4.69
N VAL A 91 -16.35 -0.72 -3.42
CA VAL A 91 -17.20 -1.75 -2.83
C VAL A 91 -18.07 -1.07 -1.79
N SER A 92 -19.39 -1.18 -1.96
CA SER A 92 -20.37 -0.61 -1.06
C SER A 92 -21.07 -1.68 -0.25
N ASP A 93 -21.45 -1.36 0.98
CA ASP A 93 -22.33 -2.19 1.79
C ASP A 93 -23.81 -2.00 1.42
N SER A 94 -24.69 -2.74 2.10
CA SER A 94 -26.14 -2.66 1.92
C SER A 94 -26.78 -1.30 2.21
N THR A 95 -26.07 -0.39 2.89
CA THR A 95 -26.53 1.00 3.15
C THR A 95 -26.13 1.96 2.02
N GLY A 96 -25.32 1.49 1.07
CA GLY A 96 -24.74 2.30 0.00
C GLY A 96 -23.41 3.00 0.40
N ALA A 97 -22.93 2.80 1.63
CA ALA A 97 -21.67 3.35 2.07
C ALA A 97 -20.49 2.61 1.41
N VAL A 98 -19.51 3.34 0.90
CA VAL A 98 -18.28 2.76 0.35
C VAL A 98 -17.42 2.27 1.52
N VAL A 99 -17.18 0.97 1.57
CA VAL A 99 -16.45 0.31 2.66
C VAL A 99 -15.09 -0.24 2.22
N ASP A 100 -14.86 -0.39 0.91
CA ASP A 100 -13.60 -0.91 0.38
C ASP A 100 -13.34 -0.44 -1.06
N LEU A 101 -12.11 -0.63 -1.52
CA LEU A 101 -11.62 -0.40 -2.88
C LEU A 101 -11.02 -1.70 -3.40
N PHE A 102 -11.67 -2.32 -4.38
CA PHE A 102 -11.15 -3.51 -5.02
C PHE A 102 -10.33 -3.14 -6.24
N SER A 103 -9.20 -3.82 -6.46
CA SER A 103 -8.45 -3.76 -7.71
C SER A 103 -7.96 -5.13 -8.15
N ASP A 104 -7.99 -5.37 -9.45
CA ASP A 104 -7.46 -6.59 -10.07
C ASP A 104 -7.07 -6.36 -11.54
N ALA A 105 -6.65 -7.40 -12.24
CA ALA A 105 -6.46 -7.44 -13.67
C ALA A 105 -7.52 -8.32 -14.34
N VAL A 106 -8.06 -7.83 -15.44
CA VAL A 106 -9.03 -8.52 -16.28
C VAL A 106 -8.47 -8.74 -17.68
N SER A 107 -8.99 -9.77 -18.36
CA SER A 107 -8.75 -9.98 -19.78
C SER A 107 -10.07 -10.17 -20.53
N PHE A 108 -10.01 -9.88 -21.83
CA PHE A 108 -11.14 -10.05 -22.73
C PHE A 108 -10.96 -11.29 -23.61
N ASN A 109 -11.84 -12.27 -23.45
CA ASN A 109 -11.92 -13.45 -24.30
C ASN A 109 -12.92 -13.23 -25.43
N LYS A 110 -12.41 -12.88 -26.62
CA LYS A 110 -13.24 -12.68 -27.82
C LYS A 110 -13.96 -13.96 -28.27
N ALA A 111 -13.40 -15.13 -27.99
CA ALA A 111 -13.96 -16.42 -28.42
C ALA A 111 -15.09 -16.92 -27.50
N ALA A 112 -15.32 -16.28 -26.35
CA ALA A 112 -16.42 -16.64 -25.47
C ALA A 112 -17.77 -16.27 -26.12
N THR A 113 -18.61 -17.28 -26.33
CA THR A 113 -19.96 -17.16 -26.93
C THR A 113 -21.07 -17.41 -25.92
N THR A 114 -20.82 -18.22 -24.89
CA THR A 114 -21.81 -18.62 -23.86
C THR A 114 -21.43 -18.20 -22.45
N THR A 115 -20.21 -17.72 -22.24
CA THR A 115 -19.69 -17.23 -20.95
C THR A 115 -19.39 -15.74 -21.03
N ASN A 116 -19.20 -15.11 -19.87
CA ASN A 116 -18.73 -13.73 -19.81
C ASN A 116 -17.42 -13.56 -20.58
N LYS A 117 -17.38 -12.51 -21.42
CA LYS A 117 -16.20 -12.20 -22.23
C LYS A 117 -15.10 -11.54 -21.41
N TRP A 118 -15.45 -10.83 -20.35
CA TRP A 118 -14.51 -10.28 -19.37
C TRP A 118 -14.44 -11.19 -18.16
N ASN A 119 -13.22 -11.50 -17.71
CA ASN A 119 -12.97 -12.35 -16.54
C ASN A 119 -11.83 -11.78 -15.70
N LEU A 120 -11.88 -12.03 -14.38
CA LEU A 120 -10.75 -11.77 -13.50
C LEU A 120 -9.68 -12.82 -13.77
N VAL A 121 -8.46 -12.39 -14.08
CA VAL A 121 -7.36 -13.30 -14.44
C VAL A 121 -6.10 -13.08 -13.60
N GLY A 122 -6.02 -11.96 -12.89
CA GLY A 122 -4.81 -11.57 -12.20
C GLY A 122 -3.69 -11.16 -13.15
N ASN A 123 -2.70 -10.44 -12.63
CA ASN A 123 -1.57 -9.92 -13.41
C ASN A 123 -0.40 -10.93 -13.53
N GLY A 124 -0.54 -12.15 -12.99
CA GLY A 124 0.47 -13.21 -12.98
C GLY A 124 1.61 -12.99 -11.98
N LYS A 125 1.56 -11.92 -11.19
CA LYS A 125 2.66 -11.53 -10.29
C LYS A 125 2.56 -12.29 -8.97
N LYS A 126 3.62 -13.03 -8.63
CA LYS A 126 3.71 -13.85 -7.40
C LYS A 126 3.87 -13.03 -6.11
N LEU A 127 4.28 -11.76 -6.21
CA LEU A 127 4.47 -10.86 -5.08
C LEU A 127 4.11 -9.43 -5.48
N ALA A 128 3.60 -8.67 -4.52
CA ALA A 128 3.48 -7.22 -4.64
C ALA A 128 4.86 -6.56 -4.53
N VAL A 129 5.23 -5.80 -5.55
CA VAL A 129 6.45 -4.98 -5.59
C VAL A 129 6.08 -3.62 -6.15
N ALA A 130 6.45 -2.56 -5.45
CA ALA A 130 6.26 -1.18 -5.90
C ALA A 130 7.41 -0.29 -5.47
N ILE A 131 7.70 0.72 -6.28
CA ILE A 131 8.70 1.75 -5.96
C ILE A 131 8.05 3.11 -6.22
N HIS A 132 8.16 3.97 -5.22
CA HIS A 132 7.54 5.29 -5.24
C HIS A 132 8.54 6.38 -4.91
N PRO A 133 8.40 7.57 -5.49
CA PRO A 133 9.08 8.76 -4.96
C PRO A 133 8.64 9.00 -3.52
N LEU A 134 9.60 9.28 -2.66
CA LEU A 134 9.39 9.48 -1.23
C LEU A 134 9.72 10.92 -0.84
N GLY A 135 8.82 11.55 -0.10
CA GLY A 135 9.11 12.68 0.78
C GLY A 135 8.86 12.28 2.23
N PHE A 136 9.66 12.81 3.15
CA PHE A 136 9.49 12.61 4.59
C PHE A 136 9.63 13.94 5.34
N ALA A 137 8.66 14.25 6.20
CA ALA A 137 8.73 15.39 7.12
C ALA A 137 8.56 14.92 8.56
N ALA A 138 9.41 15.41 9.46
CA ALA A 138 9.28 15.19 10.89
C ALA A 138 8.75 16.45 11.57
N ARG A 139 7.81 16.28 12.49
CA ARG A 139 7.18 17.32 13.28
C ARG A 139 7.24 16.97 14.77
N ASN A 140 7.28 18.00 15.60
CA ASN A 140 7.10 17.86 17.05
C ASN A 140 5.62 17.74 17.42
N ALA A 141 5.34 17.65 18.72
CA ALA A 141 3.97 17.47 19.24
C ALA A 141 3.05 18.67 18.95
N GLU A 142 3.63 19.85 18.76
CA GLU A 142 2.92 21.10 18.44
C GLU A 142 2.65 21.25 16.93
N GLY A 143 3.16 20.33 16.10
CA GLY A 143 3.04 20.37 14.65
C GLY A 143 4.07 21.25 13.92
N ALA A 144 5.00 21.87 14.64
CA ALA A 144 6.14 22.55 14.05
C ALA A 144 7.19 21.54 13.53
N ALA A 145 8.04 21.98 12.59
CA ALA A 145 9.10 21.14 12.05
C ALA A 145 10.09 20.71 13.15
N ASP A 146 10.48 19.43 13.12
CA ASP A 146 11.52 18.89 14.00
C ASP A 146 12.89 19.42 13.55
N ALA A 147 13.43 20.38 14.32
CA ALA A 147 14.70 21.03 14.03
C ALA A 147 15.93 20.15 14.32
N THR A 148 15.74 18.99 14.96
CA THR A 148 16.84 18.04 15.23
C THR A 148 17.19 17.18 14.01
N LEU A 149 16.33 17.20 12.99
CA LEU A 149 16.51 16.46 11.74
C LEU A 149 16.90 17.42 10.61
N SER A 150 17.99 17.11 9.90
CA SER A 150 18.42 17.83 8.70
C SER A 150 18.89 16.85 7.61
N PRO A 151 18.37 16.92 6.37
CA PRO A 151 17.30 17.81 5.92
C PRO A 151 15.91 17.39 6.46
N ASN A 152 15.03 18.37 6.66
CA ASN A 152 13.62 18.16 7.00
C ASN A 152 12.77 19.21 6.28
N PRO A 153 12.06 18.86 5.19
CA PRO A 153 11.79 17.49 4.72
C PRO A 153 12.98 16.80 4.02
N GLY A 154 13.06 15.49 4.17
CA GLY A 154 13.94 14.60 3.42
C GLY A 154 13.25 13.98 2.20
N ILE A 155 14.06 13.50 1.25
CA ILE A 155 13.59 12.90 -0.02
C ILE A 155 14.29 11.56 -0.31
N GLY A 156 13.65 10.73 -1.13
CA GLY A 156 14.24 9.48 -1.59
C GLY A 156 13.29 8.61 -2.38
N LEU A 157 13.45 7.30 -2.22
CA LEU A 157 12.55 6.27 -2.74
C LEU A 157 11.95 5.49 -1.58
N GLN A 158 10.68 5.13 -1.71
CA GLN A 158 10.05 4.10 -0.89
C GLN A 158 9.93 2.84 -1.73
N VAL A 159 10.49 1.75 -1.23
CA VAL A 159 10.45 0.44 -1.86
C VAL A 159 9.54 -0.46 -1.04
N GLU A 160 8.49 -0.97 -1.67
CA GLU A 160 7.53 -1.87 -1.06
C GLU A 160 7.72 -3.26 -1.69
N ILE A 161 8.22 -4.23 -0.93
CA ILE A 161 8.34 -5.63 -1.35
C ILE A 161 7.59 -6.47 -0.32
N GLN A 162 6.54 -7.16 -0.75
CA GLN A 162 5.75 -8.02 0.13
C GLN A 162 6.62 -9.11 0.76
N ALA A 163 6.54 -9.23 2.08
CA ALA A 163 7.30 -10.22 2.85
C ALA A 163 6.43 -11.27 3.53
N GLN A 164 5.16 -10.94 3.80
CA GLN A 164 4.20 -11.85 4.41
C GLN A 164 2.78 -11.58 3.88
N THR A 165 1.89 -12.54 4.11
CA THR A 165 0.45 -12.40 3.89
C THR A 165 -0.28 -12.60 5.22
N PRO A 166 -1.44 -11.97 5.44
CA PRO A 166 -2.32 -12.37 6.52
C PRO A 166 -2.62 -13.87 6.45
N ASP A 167 -2.69 -14.53 7.61
CA ASP A 167 -3.19 -15.91 7.67
C ASP A 167 -4.72 -15.90 7.41
N PRO A 168 -5.26 -16.89 6.68
CA PRO A 168 -6.70 -17.01 6.45
C PRO A 168 -7.53 -17.06 7.74
N LEU A 169 -6.94 -17.51 8.85
CA LEU A 169 -7.53 -17.44 10.18
C LEU A 169 -6.95 -16.21 10.91
N PRO A 170 -7.75 -15.17 11.20
CA PRO A 170 -7.26 -13.91 11.77
C PRO A 170 -6.55 -14.04 13.12
N THR A 171 -6.75 -15.15 13.83
CA THR A 171 -6.11 -15.45 15.12
C THR A 171 -4.69 -15.97 14.99
N ASN A 172 -4.30 -16.43 13.79
CA ASN A 172 -2.97 -16.96 13.53
C ASN A 172 -1.97 -15.85 13.18
N PRO A 173 -0.68 -16.06 13.45
CA PRO A 173 0.35 -15.13 13.01
C PRO A 173 0.39 -15.09 11.46
N PRO A 174 0.71 -13.93 10.86
CA PRO A 174 0.92 -13.82 9.42
C PRO A 174 1.94 -14.83 8.89
N LEU A 175 1.73 -15.30 7.67
CA LEU A 175 2.59 -16.27 7.01
C LEU A 175 3.70 -15.56 6.24
N GLN A 176 4.95 -15.84 6.58
CA GLN A 176 6.10 -15.33 5.85
C GLN A 176 6.14 -15.92 4.42
N LEU A 177 6.21 -15.03 3.43
CA LEU A 177 6.34 -15.37 2.01
C LEU A 177 7.77 -15.22 1.49
N LEU A 178 8.53 -14.26 2.05
CA LEU A 178 9.85 -13.92 1.57
C LEU A 178 10.80 -13.58 2.73
N SER A 179 12.04 -14.04 2.64
CA SER A 179 13.08 -13.79 3.65
C SER A 179 14.03 -12.66 3.26
N SER A 180 14.28 -12.48 1.96
CA SER A 180 15.19 -11.46 1.45
C SER A 180 14.90 -11.12 -0.02
N ALA A 181 15.37 -9.94 -0.40
CA ALA A 181 15.43 -9.52 -1.80
C ALA A 181 16.63 -8.58 -1.99
N THR A 182 17.03 -8.39 -3.24
CA THR A 182 18.01 -7.37 -3.62
C THR A 182 17.39 -6.49 -4.68
N VAL A 183 17.39 -5.17 -4.46
CA VAL A 183 16.93 -4.18 -5.42
C VAL A 183 18.13 -3.56 -6.12
N GLN A 184 18.26 -3.85 -7.40
CA GLN A 184 19.23 -3.20 -8.27
C GLN A 184 18.62 -1.92 -8.84
N MET A 185 19.29 -0.81 -8.56
CA MET A 185 18.95 0.52 -9.03
C MET A 185 19.44 0.72 -10.47
N PRO A 186 18.82 1.61 -11.26
CA PRO A 186 19.28 1.96 -12.61
C PRO A 186 20.77 2.33 -12.68
N GLY A 187 21.29 3.03 -11.67
CA GLY A 187 22.70 3.41 -11.55
C GLY A 187 23.66 2.25 -11.26
N GLY A 188 23.15 1.02 -11.11
CA GLY A 188 23.94 -0.20 -10.91
C GLY A 188 24.15 -0.61 -9.46
N PHE A 189 23.85 0.26 -8.50
CA PHE A 189 23.90 -0.07 -7.07
C PHE A 189 22.83 -1.07 -6.69
N SER A 190 23.13 -1.92 -5.71
CA SER A 190 22.21 -2.93 -5.20
C SER A 190 21.97 -2.70 -3.71
N ILE A 191 20.71 -2.54 -3.34
CA ILE A 191 20.29 -2.37 -1.95
C ILE A 191 19.67 -3.68 -1.46
N PRO A 192 20.21 -4.30 -0.40
CA PRO A 192 19.63 -5.51 0.14
C PRO A 192 18.44 -5.22 1.03
N PHE A 193 17.48 -6.15 1.02
CA PHE A 193 16.30 -6.17 1.86
C PHE A 193 16.22 -7.50 2.61
N GLY A 194 15.72 -7.47 3.83
CA GLY A 194 15.55 -8.65 4.67
C GLY A 194 14.23 -8.63 5.44
N TYR A 195 13.80 -9.81 5.87
CA TYR A 195 12.59 -9.95 6.67
C TYR A 195 12.82 -9.41 8.08
N CYS A 196 11.90 -8.54 8.51
CA CYS A 196 11.93 -7.85 9.79
C CYS A 196 10.62 -8.04 10.57
N ASN A 197 9.91 -9.15 10.33
CA ASN A 197 8.60 -9.44 10.92
C ASN A 197 7.52 -8.38 10.64
N ARG A 198 7.53 -7.85 9.41
CA ARG A 198 6.57 -6.84 8.91
C ARG A 198 5.99 -7.29 7.57
N THR A 199 4.89 -6.66 7.16
CA THR A 199 4.20 -6.92 5.89
C THR A 199 5.09 -6.75 4.67
N LEU A 200 6.04 -5.82 4.76
CA LEU A 200 7.03 -5.52 3.73
C LEU A 200 8.43 -5.84 4.25
N LEU A 201 9.35 -6.17 3.34
CA LEU A 201 10.77 -6.35 3.69
C LEU A 201 11.37 -5.02 4.12
N CYS A 202 12.29 -5.07 5.09
CA CYS A 202 13.05 -3.89 5.52
C CYS A 202 14.34 -3.74 4.72
N VAL A 203 14.76 -2.50 4.48
CA VAL A 203 16.10 -2.15 4.02
C VAL A 203 17.10 -2.74 5.00
N SER A 204 18.12 -3.41 4.47
CA SER A 204 19.17 -4.05 5.23
C SER A 204 20.53 -3.49 4.83
N THR A 205 21.52 -3.61 5.69
CA THR A 205 22.93 -3.38 5.35
C THR A 205 23.58 -4.63 4.74
N THR A 206 22.94 -5.80 4.87
CA THR A 206 23.46 -7.08 4.34
C THR A 206 22.30 -7.95 3.84
N THR A 207 22.46 -8.53 2.65
CA THR A 207 21.45 -9.45 2.08
C THR A 207 21.22 -10.64 3.00
N GLY A 208 19.96 -10.94 3.33
CA GLY A 208 19.62 -12.10 4.15
C GLY A 208 19.90 -11.95 5.66
N ALA A 209 20.07 -10.71 6.15
CA ALA A 209 20.12 -10.46 7.59
C ALA A 209 18.87 -11.02 8.29
N THR A 210 19.07 -11.87 9.29
CA THR A 210 17.98 -12.54 10.03
C THR A 210 17.56 -11.81 11.31
N ASN A 211 18.31 -10.78 11.71
CA ASN A 211 18.14 -10.07 12.98
C ASN A 211 17.72 -8.60 12.78
N LEU A 212 16.97 -8.30 11.71
CA LEU A 212 16.50 -6.95 11.45
C LEU A 212 15.37 -6.58 12.43
N ILE A 213 15.62 -5.57 13.24
CA ILE A 213 14.60 -4.99 14.14
C ILE A 213 13.94 -3.83 13.37
N PRO A 214 12.63 -3.92 13.05
CA PRO A 214 11.94 -2.85 12.34
C PRO A 214 11.82 -1.61 13.23
N THR A 215 11.79 -0.44 12.61
CA THR A 215 11.50 0.83 13.29
C THR A 215 10.01 1.17 13.29
N GLY A 216 9.21 0.49 12.46
CA GLY A 216 7.78 0.74 12.27
C GLY A 216 7.48 2.00 11.44
N GLY A 217 8.49 2.83 11.18
CA GLY A 217 8.43 4.03 10.36
C GLY A 217 8.84 3.80 8.92
N VAL A 218 8.86 4.88 8.13
CA VAL A 218 9.25 4.82 6.70
C VAL A 218 10.71 4.42 6.50
N GLY A 219 11.58 4.59 7.51
CA GLY A 219 13.00 4.23 7.44
C GLY A 219 13.23 2.75 7.12
N ASP A 220 12.29 1.88 7.49
CA ASP A 220 12.32 0.47 7.16
C ASP A 220 12.25 0.22 5.64
N LEU A 221 11.65 1.13 4.87
CA LEU A 221 11.35 0.95 3.44
C LEU A 221 12.03 1.99 2.55
N ALA A 222 12.75 2.94 3.16
CA ALA A 222 13.23 4.14 2.50
C ALA A 222 14.70 4.03 2.10
N ILE A 223 14.97 4.30 0.82
CA ILE A 223 16.32 4.62 0.34
C ILE A 223 16.37 6.15 0.27
N GLN A 224 16.96 6.80 1.28
CA GLN A 224 17.01 8.27 1.37
C GLN A 224 18.33 8.83 0.86
N ARG A 225 18.28 10.00 0.21
CA ARG A 225 19.48 10.65 -0.35
C ARG A 225 20.52 10.99 0.73
N ALA A 226 20.06 11.47 1.88
CA ALA A 226 20.93 11.88 3.00
C ALA A 226 21.49 10.70 3.80
N ALA A 227 20.81 9.55 3.82
CA ALA A 227 21.22 8.41 4.64
C ALA A 227 22.30 7.56 3.98
N VAL A 228 22.33 7.52 2.65
CA VAL A 228 23.15 6.52 1.95
C VAL A 228 23.85 7.02 0.67
N GLY A 229 23.60 8.23 0.17
CA GLY A 229 24.35 8.81 -0.96
C GLY A 229 24.21 8.10 -2.32
N TRP A 230 23.51 6.96 -2.42
CA TRP A 230 23.43 6.13 -3.63
C TRP A 230 22.39 6.57 -4.66
N LEU A 231 21.51 7.52 -4.33
CA LEU A 231 20.50 7.99 -5.29
C LEU A 231 21.13 8.97 -6.28
N GLY A 232 21.48 8.45 -7.45
CA GLY A 232 21.94 9.22 -8.59
C GLY A 232 20.79 9.85 -9.38
N SER A 233 21.12 10.76 -10.28
CA SER A 233 20.15 11.42 -11.17
C SER A 233 19.34 10.41 -12.00
N VAL A 234 19.97 9.31 -12.43
CA VAL A 234 19.33 8.23 -13.20
C VAL A 234 18.36 7.38 -12.39
N ASP A 235 18.52 7.35 -11.06
CA ASP A 235 17.64 6.60 -10.17
C ASP A 235 16.37 7.42 -9.87
N SER A 236 16.52 8.74 -9.79
CA SER A 236 15.43 9.65 -9.40
C SER A 236 14.47 10.05 -10.52
N VAL A 237 14.66 9.60 -11.77
CA VAL A 237 13.83 10.03 -12.90
C VAL A 237 12.63 9.13 -13.14
N ARG A 238 11.54 9.71 -13.62
CA ARG A 238 10.36 8.97 -14.09
C ARG A 238 10.79 7.91 -15.11
N SER A 239 10.18 6.73 -14.99
CA SER A 239 10.47 5.53 -15.78
C SER A 239 11.84 4.90 -15.50
N ALA A 240 12.56 5.34 -14.46
CA ALA A 240 13.69 4.62 -13.91
C ALA A 240 13.31 3.16 -13.65
N ARG A 241 14.12 2.23 -14.18
CA ARG A 241 13.87 0.78 -14.13
C ARG A 241 14.68 0.13 -13.02
N TYR A 242 13.99 -0.47 -12.07
CA TYR A 242 14.57 -1.21 -10.95
C TYR A 242 14.35 -2.71 -11.15
N LEU A 243 15.36 -3.51 -10.80
CA LEU A 243 15.26 -4.96 -10.82
C LEU A 243 15.23 -5.47 -9.38
N VAL A 244 14.17 -6.17 -9.02
CA VAL A 244 14.00 -6.78 -7.70
C VAL A 244 14.21 -8.28 -7.86
N ASN A 245 15.32 -8.76 -7.31
CA ASN A 245 15.72 -10.16 -7.36
C ASN A 245 15.40 -10.83 -6.02
N TYR A 246 14.70 -11.96 -6.06
CA TYR A 246 14.31 -12.70 -4.86
C TYR A 246 14.10 -14.19 -5.16
N THR A 247 13.96 -15.00 -4.12
CA THR A 247 13.62 -16.43 -4.25
C THR A 247 12.33 -16.72 -3.51
N ILE A 248 11.33 -17.28 -4.20
CA ILE A 248 10.04 -17.68 -3.61
C ILE A 248 9.73 -19.13 -3.97
N GLY A 249 9.39 -19.95 -2.98
CA GLY A 249 9.05 -21.37 -3.20
C GLY A 249 10.11 -22.12 -4.01
N SER A 250 11.40 -21.90 -3.71
CA SER A 250 12.59 -22.42 -4.41
C SER A 250 12.89 -21.89 -5.82
N ALA A 251 12.05 -21.03 -6.38
CA ALA A 251 12.31 -20.40 -7.68
C ALA A 251 12.97 -19.02 -7.51
N ALA A 252 14.09 -18.81 -8.19
CA ALA A 252 14.69 -17.50 -8.36
C ALA A 252 13.86 -16.67 -9.36
N GLU A 253 13.51 -15.46 -8.99
CA GLU A 253 12.65 -14.56 -9.74
C GLU A 253 13.30 -13.18 -9.84
N THR A 254 13.15 -12.54 -10.99
CA THR A 254 13.52 -11.14 -11.21
C THR A 254 12.27 -10.39 -11.63
N ARG A 255 11.91 -9.35 -10.87
CA ARG A 255 10.77 -8.49 -11.18
C ARG A 255 11.22 -7.08 -11.47
N THR A 256 10.66 -6.51 -12.51
CA THR A 256 10.90 -5.11 -12.87
C THR A 256 9.88 -4.21 -12.18
N ALA A 257 10.37 -3.12 -11.57
CA ALA A 257 9.53 -2.03 -11.07
C ALA A 257 9.97 -0.71 -11.71
N TYR A 258 9.00 0.14 -12.05
CA TYR A 258 9.26 1.43 -12.68
C TYR A 258 8.82 2.57 -11.78
N LEU A 259 9.66 3.61 -11.70
CA LEU A 259 9.31 4.82 -10.97
C LEU A 259 8.26 5.62 -11.77
N ARG A 260 7.12 5.92 -11.15
CA ARG A 260 6.00 6.59 -11.84
C ARG A 260 6.17 8.09 -12.04
N ALA A 261 7.00 8.73 -11.23
CA ALA A 261 7.26 10.17 -11.27
C ALA A 261 8.67 10.46 -10.77
N ASP A 262 9.21 11.64 -11.06
CA ASP A 262 10.53 12.03 -10.55
C ASP A 262 10.51 12.16 -9.02
N VAL A 263 11.64 11.84 -8.39
CA VAL A 263 11.93 12.23 -7.00
C VAL A 263 12.21 13.73 -7.01
N LEU A 264 11.34 14.48 -6.36
CA LEU A 264 11.45 15.93 -6.31
C LEU A 264 12.68 16.33 -5.48
N GLY A 265 13.48 17.26 -6.01
CA GLY A 265 14.68 17.75 -5.34
C GLY A 265 14.39 18.55 -4.07
N ASP A 266 13.27 19.28 -4.07
CA ASP A 266 12.75 20.03 -2.92
C ASP A 266 11.23 19.88 -2.85
N LEU A 267 10.72 19.66 -1.64
CA LEU A 267 9.29 19.56 -1.35
C LEU A 267 8.91 20.65 -0.36
N ALA A 268 7.89 21.44 -0.70
CA ALA A 268 7.34 22.42 0.23
C ALA A 268 6.73 21.72 1.46
N ALA A 269 7.05 22.20 2.66
CA ALA A 269 6.56 21.61 3.92
C ALA A 269 5.01 21.54 3.99
N ALA A 270 4.31 22.46 3.32
CA ALA A 270 2.85 22.49 3.25
C ALA A 270 2.22 21.30 2.48
N ARG A 271 3.01 20.57 1.68
CA ARG A 271 2.57 19.35 0.97
C ARG A 271 2.41 18.17 1.93
N PHE A 272 3.07 18.19 3.08
CA PHE A 272 3.02 17.12 4.07
C PHE A 272 1.80 17.25 4.97
N ALA A 273 1.10 16.13 5.22
CA ALA A 273 -0.13 16.09 5.98
C ALA A 273 0.00 16.78 7.36
N ALA A 274 -0.85 17.77 7.59
CA ALA A 274 -0.91 18.51 8.85
C ALA A 274 -2.10 18.04 9.70
N VAL A 275 -1.88 17.83 11.01
CA VAL A 275 -2.97 17.62 11.96
C VAL A 275 -3.46 18.98 12.45
N ASP A 276 -4.74 19.25 12.24
CA ASP A 276 -5.39 20.50 12.62
C ASP A 276 -5.47 20.63 14.16
N GLY A 277 -5.34 21.85 14.66
CA GLY A 277 -5.52 22.18 16.08
C GLY A 277 -4.31 21.93 16.97
N LEU A 278 -3.25 21.29 16.46
CA LEU A 278 -2.00 21.16 17.21
C LEU A 278 -1.33 22.52 17.42
N SER A 279 -0.89 22.76 18.65
CA SER A 279 -0.20 23.99 19.05
C SER A 279 0.58 23.77 20.34
N THR A 280 1.25 24.80 20.83
CA THR A 280 1.96 24.76 22.12
C THR A 280 1.00 24.54 23.31
N SER A 281 -0.23 25.04 23.23
CA SER A 281 -1.26 24.87 24.27
C SER A 281 -2.09 23.60 24.11
N VAL A 282 -2.12 23.03 22.90
CA VAL A 282 -2.80 21.76 22.58
C VAL A 282 -1.83 20.83 21.85
N PRO A 283 -0.80 20.30 22.53
CA PRO A 283 0.16 19.40 21.90
C PRO A 283 -0.43 17.99 21.76
N LEU A 284 0.10 17.23 20.80
CA LEU A 284 -0.16 15.80 20.70
C LEU A 284 0.47 15.07 21.91
N ARG A 285 -0.33 14.40 22.74
CA ARG A 285 0.17 13.68 23.93
C ARG A 285 0.21 12.17 23.69
N ALA A 286 1.18 11.51 24.32
CA ALA A 286 1.36 10.06 24.22
C ALA A 286 0.14 9.31 24.74
N VAL A 287 -0.45 9.78 25.85
CA VAL A 287 -1.70 9.25 26.41
C VAL A 287 -2.88 9.28 25.42
N ASP A 288 -2.98 10.31 24.59
CA ASP A 288 -4.06 10.41 23.59
C ASP A 288 -3.87 9.37 22.48
N LEU A 289 -2.62 9.11 22.07
CA LEU A 289 -2.29 8.06 21.10
C LEU A 289 -2.50 6.65 21.68
N GLN A 290 -2.11 6.43 22.94
CA GLN A 290 -2.20 5.14 23.64
C GLN A 290 -3.65 4.75 23.94
N SER A 291 -4.48 5.70 24.38
CA SER A 291 -5.91 5.45 24.62
C SER A 291 -6.67 5.14 23.33
N GLY A 292 -6.15 5.57 22.17
CA GLY A 292 -6.84 5.46 20.90
C GLY A 292 -8.05 6.39 20.78
N ALA A 293 -8.32 7.27 21.75
CA ALA A 293 -9.47 8.17 21.70
C ALA A 293 -9.20 9.46 20.90
N TYR A 294 -7.94 9.74 20.55
CA TYR A 294 -7.59 10.93 19.78
C TYR A 294 -8.28 10.92 18.41
N THR A 295 -8.87 12.06 18.03
CA THR A 295 -9.41 12.25 16.69
C THR A 295 -8.41 13.03 15.86
N VAL A 296 -7.84 12.37 14.85
CA VAL A 296 -6.96 13.02 13.88
C VAL A 296 -7.83 13.77 12.89
N ASN A 297 -7.66 15.09 12.80
CA ASN A 297 -8.30 15.94 11.80
C ASN A 297 -7.23 16.56 10.90
N TRP A 298 -7.45 16.56 9.59
CA TRP A 298 -6.54 17.11 8.57
C TRP A 298 -7.30 17.90 7.50
N ALA A 299 -8.50 18.40 7.83
CA ALA A 299 -9.36 19.14 6.92
C ALA A 299 -8.69 20.40 6.35
N GLY A 300 -7.96 21.14 7.18
CA GLY A 300 -7.23 22.34 6.74
C GLY A 300 -6.17 22.00 5.68
N TRP A 301 -5.37 20.96 5.93
CA TRP A 301 -4.38 20.48 4.97
C TRP A 301 -5.00 19.94 3.68
N ALA A 302 -6.06 19.15 3.79
CA ALA A 302 -6.73 18.56 2.62
C ALA A 302 -7.35 19.63 1.72
N ALA A 303 -7.97 20.67 2.30
CA ALA A 303 -8.50 21.80 1.54
C ALA A 303 -7.40 22.57 0.79
N ALA A 304 -6.21 22.70 1.39
CA ALA A 304 -5.06 23.35 0.76
C ALA A 304 -4.35 22.49 -0.31
N ASN A 305 -4.58 21.18 -0.33
CA ASN A 305 -3.91 20.23 -1.22
C ASN A 305 -4.92 19.27 -1.88
N PRO A 306 -5.79 19.74 -2.79
CA PRO A 306 -6.87 18.94 -3.38
C PRO A 306 -6.37 17.78 -4.27
N ASP A 307 -5.10 17.80 -4.68
CA ASP A 307 -4.46 16.74 -5.47
C ASP A 307 -3.85 15.62 -4.59
N LEU A 308 -3.79 15.83 -3.28
CA LEU A 308 -3.28 14.87 -2.30
C LEU A 308 -4.43 14.20 -1.55
N ARG A 309 -4.22 12.93 -1.21
CA ARG A 309 -5.10 12.20 -0.30
C ARG A 309 -4.31 11.41 0.72
N LEU A 310 -4.84 11.33 1.93
CA LEU A 310 -4.29 10.47 2.97
C LEU A 310 -4.59 9.00 2.64
N ILE A 311 -3.64 8.11 2.89
CA ILE A 311 -3.74 6.67 2.59
C ILE A 311 -3.31 5.77 3.73
N GLU A 312 -2.57 6.30 4.71
CA GLU A 312 -2.16 5.57 5.90
C GLU A 312 -2.21 6.51 7.10
N ILE A 313 -2.76 6.01 8.21
CA ILE A 313 -2.61 6.57 9.55
C ILE A 313 -2.14 5.42 10.42
N LYS A 314 -1.01 5.59 11.10
CA LYS A 314 -0.54 4.60 12.06
C LYS A 314 0.09 5.22 13.28
N ARG A 315 0.02 4.49 14.38
CA ARG A 315 0.75 4.81 15.61
C ARG A 315 1.90 3.84 15.77
N VAL A 316 3.06 4.37 16.15
CA VAL A 316 4.27 3.57 16.40
C VAL A 316 4.70 3.83 17.83
N PHE A 317 4.84 2.75 18.60
CA PHE A 317 5.28 2.80 20.00
C PHE A 317 6.61 2.06 20.14
N THR A 318 7.69 2.81 20.20
CA THR A 318 9.06 2.26 20.25
C THR A 318 9.52 2.15 21.70
N PRO A 319 9.84 0.94 22.21
CA PRO A 319 10.35 0.75 23.56
C PRO A 319 11.67 1.50 23.79
N ALA A 320 11.78 2.23 24.89
CA ALA A 320 13.02 2.93 25.25
C ALA A 320 14.19 1.95 25.54
N ALA A 321 13.89 0.73 25.98
CA ALA A 321 14.87 -0.32 26.23
C ALA A 321 15.39 -1.01 24.96
N GLY A 322 14.89 -0.63 23.77
CA GLY A 322 15.16 -1.30 22.51
C GLY A 322 14.20 -2.47 22.23
N GLY A 323 14.23 -2.97 21.00
CA GLY A 323 13.33 -4.01 20.50
C GLY A 323 12.35 -3.52 19.43
N ALA A 324 11.52 -4.44 18.93
CA ALA A 324 10.55 -4.13 17.88
C ALA A 324 9.41 -3.24 18.43
N PRO A 325 8.97 -2.22 17.68
CA PRO A 325 7.86 -1.36 18.08
C PRO A 325 6.52 -2.07 17.94
N ALA A 326 5.56 -1.65 18.76
CA ALA A 326 4.15 -1.92 18.48
C ALA A 326 3.65 -0.92 17.44
N VAL A 327 3.04 -1.41 16.36
CA VAL A 327 2.45 -0.58 15.32
C VAL A 327 0.96 -0.86 15.24
N LEU A 328 0.16 0.19 15.36
CA LEU A 328 -1.30 0.11 15.26
C LEU A 328 -1.79 0.99 14.12
N ASP A 329 -2.31 0.36 13.08
CA ASP A 329 -2.85 1.04 11.92
C ASP A 329 -4.30 1.49 12.16
N THR A 330 -4.67 2.62 11.56
CA THR A 330 -6.04 3.13 11.52
C THR A 330 -6.45 3.28 10.07
N VAL A 331 -7.55 2.63 9.69
CA VAL A 331 -8.06 2.67 8.32
C VAL A 331 -8.48 4.09 7.98
N VAL A 332 -7.93 4.64 6.90
CA VAL A 332 -8.37 5.93 6.38
C VAL A 332 -9.80 5.79 5.86
N PRO A 333 -10.77 6.61 6.31
CA PRO A 333 -12.17 6.43 5.94
C PRO A 333 -12.42 6.56 4.43
N LEU A 334 -13.32 5.70 3.93
CA LEU A 334 -13.88 5.76 2.59
C LEU A 334 -15.38 6.15 2.67
N PRO A 335 -15.92 6.97 1.74
CA PRO A 335 -15.18 7.84 0.81
C PRO A 335 -14.25 8.80 1.59
N PRO A 336 -13.22 9.39 0.95
CA PRO A 336 -12.21 10.18 1.65
C PRO A 336 -12.82 11.22 2.59
N LYS A 337 -12.72 10.98 3.89
CA LYS A 337 -13.01 11.97 4.94
C LYS A 337 -11.72 12.65 5.35
N THR A 338 -11.85 13.76 6.07
CA THR A 338 -10.72 14.54 6.57
C THR A 338 -10.53 14.41 8.08
N SER A 339 -11.23 13.47 8.72
CA SER A 339 -11.11 13.20 10.14
C SER A 339 -11.43 11.75 10.45
N VAL A 340 -10.73 11.18 11.43
CA VAL A 340 -10.99 9.84 11.97
C VAL A 340 -10.57 9.76 13.44
N ALA A 341 -11.38 9.09 14.26
CA ALA A 341 -10.95 8.65 15.58
C ALA A 341 -9.93 7.52 15.43
N LEU A 342 -8.85 7.58 16.20
CA LEU A 342 -7.96 6.42 16.30
C LEU A 342 -8.75 5.23 16.87
N GLY A 343 -8.31 4.01 16.59
CA GLY A 343 -8.99 2.80 17.03
C GLY A 343 -8.06 1.89 17.82
N GLY A 344 -8.53 1.24 18.88
CA GLY A 344 -7.74 0.30 19.68
C GLY A 344 -6.81 0.97 20.70
N VAL A 345 -6.75 0.35 21.88
CA VAL A 345 -5.95 0.80 23.03
C VAL A 345 -4.59 0.10 23.00
N TYR A 346 -3.53 0.83 23.39
CA TYR A 346 -2.22 0.26 23.65
C TYR A 346 -1.77 0.63 25.07
N THR A 347 -1.53 -0.38 25.90
CA THR A 347 -0.98 -0.20 27.24
C THR A 347 0.48 -0.67 27.25
N PRO A 348 1.44 0.26 27.24
CA PRO A 348 2.85 -0.12 27.20
C PRO A 348 3.28 -0.75 28.54
N VAL A 349 4.15 -1.77 28.47
CA VAL A 349 4.73 -2.44 29.64
C VAL A 349 5.92 -1.66 30.24
N GLY A 350 6.29 -0.51 29.64
CA GLY A 350 7.38 0.36 30.06
C GLY A 350 7.38 1.69 29.30
N SER A 351 8.47 2.46 29.40
CA SER A 351 8.58 3.73 28.67
C SER A 351 8.66 3.49 27.15
N VAL A 352 7.82 4.19 26.41
CA VAL A 352 7.78 4.13 24.94
C VAL A 352 7.81 5.53 24.34
N LYS A 353 8.55 5.67 23.24
CA LYS A 353 8.38 6.81 22.35
C LYS A 353 7.12 6.60 21.54
N SER A 354 6.17 7.54 21.61
CA SER A 354 4.89 7.47 20.91
C SER A 354 4.90 8.39 19.70
N GLU A 355 4.65 7.84 18.52
CA GLU A 355 4.65 8.57 17.26
C GLU A 355 3.33 8.38 16.50
N LEU A 356 2.85 9.44 15.87
CA LEU A 356 1.75 9.39 14.89
C LEU A 356 2.35 9.59 13.50
N TRP A 357 2.02 8.69 12.58
CA TRP A 357 2.48 8.71 11.20
C TRP A 357 1.29 8.86 10.26
N LEU A 358 1.43 9.78 9.32
CA LEU A 358 0.47 10.08 8.26
C LEU A 358 1.16 9.91 6.91
N GLN A 359 0.56 9.17 5.98
CA GLN A 359 1.06 9.06 4.61
C GLN A 359 0.04 9.61 3.63
N ALA A 360 0.45 10.57 2.83
CA ALA A 360 -0.32 11.09 1.70
C ALA A 360 0.24 10.58 0.36
N VAL A 361 -0.62 10.55 -0.65
CA VAL A 361 -0.25 10.25 -2.03
C VAL A 361 -0.82 11.29 -2.99
N ASP A 362 -0.01 11.68 -3.99
CA ASP A 362 -0.47 12.51 -5.11
C ASP A 362 -1.01 11.68 -6.28
N SER A 363 -1.57 12.35 -7.29
CA SER A 363 -2.11 11.73 -8.49
C SER A 363 -1.10 10.93 -9.33
N VAL A 364 0.21 11.18 -9.15
CA VAL A 364 1.28 10.47 -9.86
C VAL A 364 1.97 9.41 -8.98
N GLY A 365 1.49 9.21 -7.76
CA GLY A 365 1.91 8.13 -6.86
C GLY A 365 3.11 8.45 -5.97
N ARG A 366 3.48 9.72 -5.77
CA ARG A 366 4.50 10.12 -4.79
C ARG A 366 3.96 9.94 -3.38
N ARG A 367 4.78 9.37 -2.49
CA ARG A 367 4.43 9.12 -1.08
C ARG A 367 5.02 10.21 -0.19
N LEU A 368 4.18 10.91 0.55
CA LEU A 368 4.59 11.97 1.47
C LEU A 368 4.29 11.52 2.90
N HIS A 369 5.34 11.18 3.66
CA HIS A 369 5.22 10.73 5.04
C HIS A 369 5.41 11.89 6.00
N THR A 370 4.54 11.98 7.00
CA THR A 370 4.67 12.93 8.11
C THR A 370 4.70 12.18 9.41
N ARG A 371 5.75 12.39 10.22
CA ARG A 371 5.87 11.84 11.57
C ARG A 371 5.65 12.95 12.59
N TYR A 372 4.78 12.73 13.57
CA TYR A 372 4.68 13.54 14.78
C TYR A 372 5.25 12.76 15.96
N THR A 373 6.16 13.36 16.72
CA THR A 373 6.59 12.81 18.01
C THR A 373 5.72 13.40 19.11
N ALA A 374 4.96 12.56 19.81
CA ALA A 374 4.08 13.02 20.88
C ALA A 374 4.86 13.41 22.15
N LYS A 375 4.31 14.34 22.93
CA LYS A 375 4.81 14.64 24.28
C LYS A 375 4.47 13.49 25.23
N PRO A 376 5.39 13.11 26.15
CA PRO A 376 5.13 12.11 27.18
C PRO A 376 3.83 12.34 27.95
#